data_AF-A0A7C6ZGV7-F1
#
_entry.id   AF-A0A7C6ZGV7-F1
#
_cell.length_a   1.000
_cell.length_b   1.000
_cell.length_c   1.000
_cell.angle_alpha   90.00
_cell.angle_beta   90.00
_cell.angle_gamma   90.00
#
_symmetry.space_group_name_H-M   'P 1'
#
loop_
_entity.id
_entity.type
_entity.pdbx_description
1 polymer ?
#
loop_
_entity_poly.entity_id
_entity_poly.type
_entity_poly.pdbx_seq_one_letter_code
_entity_poly.pdbx_strand_id
1 'polypeptide(L)'
;MDIVMPKLGIMLKGKIVKWLKAEGDYVQAGEGLFTIETEKVTHTVRSPVSGVVVRILHPQGSVVPVGQVVAIIQEGEAATVHVPADEERGIAARTVMYSIPLEGVKGVTAHRMLESSRKSPRAAVGLDILMDEAISIRKRMADAGKKISLTDLVIWAVSRSLEANRVVNSVALDDCVQVFEQINVGFAVDTPKGLMVPVIPEANKKEVTEIAALRADLTKRVQEFSHSETDITGGTFTVSNLGTLGIDRLIPIVNPGEAAILGVGRIGPRAIVRGGAVGIGQVMEVWLAFDHRAINGAEAARFLADLKNRLEDPKEGGLKE
;
A
#
# COMPACT_ATOMS: atom_id res chain seq x y z
N MET A 1 -9.34 38.64 1.82
CA MET A 1 -10.06 39.27 2.94
C MET A 1 -9.44 38.88 4.25
N ASP A 2 -8.98 39.87 5.01
CA ASP A 2 -8.45 39.65 6.34
C ASP A 2 -9.60 39.60 7.35
N ILE A 3 -9.68 38.49 8.09
CA ILE A 3 -10.66 38.31 9.15
C ILE A 3 -10.04 38.78 10.45
N VAL A 4 -10.66 39.77 11.10
CA VAL A 4 -10.19 40.36 12.34
C VAL A 4 -10.96 39.84 13.55
N MET A 5 -10.32 39.88 14.72
CA MET A 5 -10.99 39.60 16.00
C MET A 5 -12.14 40.61 16.21
N PRO A 6 -13.41 40.16 16.28
CA PRO A 6 -14.54 41.07 16.36
C PRO A 6 -14.65 41.73 17.73
N LYS A 7 -15.22 42.93 17.76
CA LYS A 7 -15.58 43.62 18.99
C LYS A 7 -16.97 43.18 19.45
N LEU A 8 -17.07 42.40 20.52
CA LEU A 8 -18.34 42.07 21.16
C LEU A 8 -18.46 42.81 22.51
N GLY A 9 -19.36 43.79 22.57
CA GLY A 9 -19.57 44.62 23.76
C GLY A 9 -18.34 45.50 24.10
N ILE A 10 -17.91 45.47 25.37
CA ILE A 10 -16.79 46.25 25.91
C ILE A 10 -15.46 45.47 25.97
N MET A 11 -15.34 44.33 25.28
CA MET A 11 -14.14 43.50 25.31
C MET A 11 -12.92 44.19 24.67
N LEU A 12 -11.74 43.99 25.25
CA LEU A 12 -10.46 44.43 24.70
C LEU A 12 -9.70 43.31 23.96
N LYS A 13 -9.93 42.04 24.34
CA LYS A 13 -9.30 40.84 23.77
C LYS A 13 -10.23 39.64 23.90
N GLY A 14 -10.14 38.68 23.00
CA GLY A 14 -10.94 37.43 23.00
C GLY A 14 -10.05 36.20 22.89
N LYS A 15 -10.45 35.09 23.52
CA LYS A 15 -9.74 33.81 23.41
C LYS A 15 -10.39 32.94 22.35
N ILE A 16 -9.63 32.42 21.40
CA ILE A 16 -10.13 31.47 20.41
C ILE A 16 -10.22 30.09 21.07
N VAL A 17 -11.44 29.56 21.25
CA VAL A 17 -11.66 28.28 21.93
C VAL A 17 -11.70 27.12 20.96
N LYS A 18 -12.20 27.36 19.73
CA LYS A 18 -12.29 26.32 18.71
C LYS A 18 -12.38 26.92 17.31
N TRP A 19 -11.64 26.37 16.37
CA TRP A 19 -11.85 26.62 14.94
C TRP A 19 -12.92 25.67 14.41
N LEU A 20 -13.89 26.21 13.65
CA LEU A 20 -14.94 25.41 13.00
C LEU A 20 -14.56 25.06 11.54
N LYS A 21 -13.57 25.75 10.99
CA LYS A 21 -12.98 25.58 9.66
C LYS A 21 -11.47 25.58 9.76
N ALA A 22 -10.80 24.71 9.00
CA ALA A 22 -9.36 24.60 8.89
C ALA A 22 -8.81 25.37 7.68
N GLU A 23 -7.49 25.54 7.61
CA GLU A 23 -6.84 26.04 6.38
C GLU A 23 -7.13 25.10 5.21
N GLY A 24 -7.52 25.67 4.07
CA GLY A 24 -7.99 24.94 2.89
C GLY A 24 -9.51 24.71 2.87
N ASP A 25 -10.23 24.91 3.97
CA ASP A 25 -11.68 24.74 4.00
C ASP A 25 -12.41 25.92 3.37
N TYR A 26 -13.49 25.62 2.64
CA TYR A 26 -14.43 26.61 2.17
C TYR A 26 -15.44 26.98 3.28
N VAL A 27 -15.72 28.27 3.41
CA VAL A 27 -16.73 28.84 4.32
C VAL A 27 -17.67 29.77 3.57
N GLN A 28 -18.97 29.64 3.81
CA GLN A 28 -19.98 30.56 3.26
C GLN A 28 -20.10 31.83 4.11
N ALA A 29 -20.44 32.96 3.49
CA ALA A 29 -20.83 34.16 4.21
C ALA A 29 -21.99 33.85 5.19
N GLY A 30 -21.82 34.21 6.46
CA GLY A 30 -22.77 33.92 7.53
C GLY A 30 -22.61 32.55 8.21
N GLU A 31 -21.75 31.67 7.69
CA GLU A 31 -21.40 30.38 8.31
C GLU A 31 -20.42 30.57 9.48
N GLY A 32 -20.49 29.72 10.50
CA GLY A 32 -19.58 29.77 11.65
C GLY A 32 -18.14 29.44 11.26
N LEU A 33 -17.20 30.31 11.61
CA LEU A 33 -15.78 30.19 11.27
C LEU A 33 -14.93 29.75 12.47
N PHE A 34 -15.13 30.37 13.62
CA PHE A 34 -14.48 30.00 14.89
C PHE A 34 -15.31 30.48 16.09
N THR A 35 -15.08 29.86 17.24
CA THR A 35 -15.73 30.21 18.50
C THR A 35 -14.75 30.92 19.41
N ILE A 36 -15.16 32.07 19.94
CA ILE A 36 -14.43 32.83 20.94
C ILE A 36 -15.10 32.75 22.31
N GLU A 37 -14.28 32.82 23.34
CA GLU A 37 -14.71 32.96 24.73
C GLU A 37 -14.37 34.36 25.22
N THR A 38 -15.38 34.98 25.85
CA THR A 38 -15.28 36.24 26.58
C THR A 38 -15.55 35.98 28.06
N GLU A 39 -15.35 36.97 28.92
CA GLU A 39 -15.53 36.84 30.38
C GLU A 39 -16.95 36.44 30.82
N LYS A 40 -17.95 36.47 29.93
CA LYS A 40 -19.35 36.17 30.29
C LYS A 40 -19.98 35.07 29.46
N VAL A 41 -19.64 34.92 28.17
CA VAL A 41 -20.27 33.94 27.26
C VAL A 41 -19.33 33.55 26.11
N THR A 42 -19.53 32.36 25.54
CA THR A 42 -18.93 31.92 24.27
C THR A 42 -19.76 32.37 23.07
N HIS A 43 -19.10 32.88 22.02
CA HIS A 43 -19.75 33.37 20.81
C HIS A 43 -19.12 32.75 19.57
N THR A 44 -19.96 32.29 18.64
CA THR A 44 -19.51 31.82 17.33
C THR A 44 -19.40 33.01 16.38
N VAL A 45 -18.18 33.29 15.95
CA VAL A 45 -17.88 34.30 14.93
C VAL A 45 -18.18 33.69 13.57
N ARG A 46 -19.00 34.38 12.80
CA ARG A 46 -19.41 33.97 11.45
C ARG A 46 -18.53 34.63 10.39
N SER A 47 -18.27 33.95 9.29
CA SER A 47 -17.51 34.52 8.18
C SER A 47 -18.30 35.67 7.53
N PRO A 48 -17.70 36.84 7.31
CA PRO A 48 -18.36 37.95 6.60
C PRO A 48 -18.42 37.72 5.09
N VAL A 49 -17.59 36.82 4.55
CA VAL A 49 -17.45 36.56 3.12
C VAL A 49 -17.50 35.06 2.83
N SER A 50 -17.86 34.72 1.60
CA SER A 50 -17.76 33.37 1.05
C SER A 50 -16.37 33.18 0.44
N GLY A 51 -15.68 32.10 0.79
CA GLY A 51 -14.33 31.86 0.29
C GLY A 51 -13.58 30.74 0.99
N VAL A 52 -12.31 30.55 0.64
CA VAL A 52 -11.43 29.54 1.22
C VAL A 52 -10.56 30.15 2.31
N VAL A 53 -10.46 29.50 3.47
CA VAL A 53 -9.54 29.88 4.54
C VAL A 53 -8.12 29.58 4.07
N VAL A 54 -7.38 30.60 3.67
CA VAL A 54 -6.01 30.43 3.15
C VAL A 54 -5.04 30.17 4.29
N ARG A 55 -5.22 30.86 5.41
CA ARG A 55 -4.30 30.78 6.55
C ARG A 55 -4.94 31.23 7.85
N ILE A 56 -4.66 30.51 8.92
CA ILE A 56 -5.02 30.81 10.30
C ILE A 56 -3.75 31.34 10.99
N LEU A 57 -3.81 32.59 11.45
CA LEU A 57 -2.64 33.26 12.05
C LEU A 57 -2.52 33.00 13.55
N HIS A 58 -3.62 32.59 14.20
CA HIS A 58 -3.68 32.34 15.64
C HIS A 58 -4.33 30.98 15.92
N PRO A 59 -3.58 30.00 16.46
CA PRO A 59 -4.11 28.67 16.74
C PRO A 59 -5.11 28.67 17.89
N GLN A 60 -5.86 27.57 18.02
CA GLN A 60 -6.77 27.36 19.14
C GLN A 60 -6.07 27.55 20.50
N GLY A 61 -6.73 28.25 21.43
CA GLY A 61 -6.20 28.62 22.74
C GLY A 61 -5.57 30.02 22.79
N SER A 62 -5.33 30.65 21.64
CA SER A 62 -4.71 31.99 21.57
C SER A 62 -5.64 33.09 22.08
N VAL A 63 -5.09 34.06 22.82
CA VAL A 63 -5.77 35.29 23.24
C VAL A 63 -5.36 36.42 22.31
N VAL A 64 -6.32 36.98 21.57
CA VAL A 64 -6.07 37.96 20.51
C VAL A 64 -6.79 39.29 20.83
N PRO A 65 -6.11 40.44 20.79
CA PRO A 65 -6.73 41.77 20.86
C PRO A 65 -7.79 42.00 19.78
N VAL A 66 -8.82 42.78 20.11
CA VAL A 66 -9.84 43.19 19.14
C VAL A 66 -9.20 43.98 17.99
N GLY A 67 -9.61 43.67 16.75
CA GLY A 67 -9.12 44.34 15.54
C GLY A 67 -7.85 43.73 14.92
N GLN A 68 -7.19 42.78 15.59
CA GLN A 68 -6.06 42.05 14.99
C GLN A 68 -6.55 40.95 14.04
N VAL A 69 -5.83 40.74 12.94
CA VAL A 69 -6.13 39.70 11.95
C VAL A 69 -5.91 38.30 12.55
N VAL A 70 -6.93 37.45 12.46
CA VAL A 70 -6.95 36.07 12.97
C VAL A 70 -6.86 35.02 11.87
N ALA A 71 -7.37 35.31 10.68
CA ALA A 71 -7.30 34.44 9.52
C ALA A 71 -7.40 35.24 8.22
N ILE A 72 -6.95 34.66 7.12
CA ILE A 72 -7.05 35.23 5.77
C ILE A 72 -7.96 34.33 4.96
N ILE A 73 -9.01 34.90 4.38
CA ILE A 73 -9.95 34.23 3.47
C ILE A 73 -9.76 34.79 2.07
N GLN A 74 -9.56 33.92 1.09
CA GLN A 74 -9.62 34.31 -0.32
C GLN A 74 -11.08 34.24 -0.77
N GLU A 75 -11.64 35.39 -1.14
CA GLU A 75 -13.03 35.50 -1.59
C GLU A 75 -13.22 34.77 -2.92
N GLY A 76 -14.32 34.02 -3.01
CA GLY A 76 -14.69 33.25 -4.19
C GLY A 76 -15.99 32.49 -3.94
N GLU A 77 -16.77 32.22 -4.99
CA GLU A 77 -17.92 31.33 -4.87
C GLU A 77 -17.47 29.89 -4.60
N ALA A 78 -18.39 29.08 -4.06
CA ALA A 78 -18.16 27.69 -3.74
C ALA A 78 -17.86 26.91 -5.03
N ALA A 79 -16.61 26.92 -5.46
CA ALA A 79 -16.09 25.92 -6.35
C ALA A 79 -16.17 24.59 -5.59
N THR A 80 -17.12 23.75 -6.00
CA THR A 80 -17.18 22.32 -5.66
C THR A 80 -15.77 21.76 -5.61
N VAL A 81 -15.39 21.16 -4.48
CA VAL A 81 -14.11 20.50 -4.19
C VAL A 81 -13.33 20.17 -5.47
N HIS A 82 -12.40 21.04 -5.83
CA HIS A 82 -11.52 20.84 -6.97
C HIS A 82 -10.40 19.91 -6.50
N VAL A 83 -10.51 18.62 -6.87
CA VAL A 83 -9.31 17.77 -6.99
C VAL A 83 -8.37 18.54 -7.93
N PRO A 84 -7.09 18.80 -7.59
CA PRO A 84 -6.17 19.41 -8.54
C PRO A 84 -6.14 18.50 -9.78
N ALA A 85 -6.80 18.96 -10.84
CA ALA A 85 -6.73 18.32 -12.13
C ALA A 85 -5.36 18.70 -12.69
N ASP A 86 -4.57 17.72 -13.11
CA ASP A 86 -3.50 17.97 -14.09
C ASP A 86 -4.08 18.87 -15.19
N GLU A 87 -3.58 20.09 -15.27
CA GLU A 87 -4.09 21.15 -16.16
C GLU A 87 -3.86 20.88 -17.66
N GLU A 88 -3.33 19.72 -18.04
CA GLU A 88 -2.89 19.49 -19.43
C GLU A 88 -3.74 18.55 -20.30
N ARG A 89 -4.87 18.02 -19.83
CA ARG A 89 -5.81 17.37 -20.77
C ARG A 89 -7.24 17.79 -20.49
N GLY A 90 -7.75 18.66 -21.37
CA GLY A 90 -9.14 19.10 -21.42
C GLY A 90 -10.11 17.92 -21.44
N ILE A 91 -10.58 17.56 -20.26
CA ILE A 91 -11.71 16.66 -20.06
C ILE A 91 -12.86 17.57 -19.65
N ALA A 92 -13.85 17.73 -20.54
CA ALA A 92 -15.09 18.45 -20.25
C ALA A 92 -15.71 17.98 -18.92
N ALA A 93 -16.40 18.90 -18.24
CA ALA A 93 -17.04 18.71 -16.93
C ALA A 93 -17.84 17.38 -16.88
N ARG A 94 -17.28 16.37 -16.21
CA ARG A 94 -17.96 15.09 -15.96
C ARG A 94 -18.89 15.24 -14.76
N THR A 95 -20.12 14.76 -14.87
CA THR A 95 -21.02 14.64 -13.71
C THR A 95 -20.51 13.53 -12.80
N VAL A 96 -20.14 13.87 -11.56
CA VAL A 96 -19.65 12.92 -10.54
C VAL A 96 -20.83 12.31 -9.79
N MET A 97 -20.95 10.98 -9.78
CA MET A 97 -22.05 10.27 -9.09
C MET A 97 -21.86 10.24 -7.57
N TYR A 98 -20.64 9.97 -7.10
CA TYR A 98 -20.22 10.13 -5.70
C TYR A 98 -18.68 10.12 -5.64
N SER A 99 -18.12 10.66 -4.55
CA SER A 99 -16.68 10.68 -4.29
C SER A 99 -16.33 9.69 -3.17
N ILE A 100 -15.25 8.94 -3.34
CA ILE A 100 -14.69 8.08 -2.28
C ILE A 100 -13.50 8.82 -1.67
N PRO A 101 -13.56 9.26 -0.40
CA PRO A 101 -12.44 9.93 0.23
C PRO A 101 -11.25 8.97 0.41
N LEU A 102 -10.04 9.50 0.28
CA LEU A 102 -8.80 8.76 0.52
C LEU A 102 -8.46 8.76 2.01
N GLU A 103 -9.26 8.04 2.79
CA GLU A 103 -9.11 7.92 4.24
C GLU A 103 -8.70 6.50 4.66
N GLY A 104 -8.22 6.37 5.90
CA GLY A 104 -7.83 5.08 6.50
C GLY A 104 -6.81 4.31 5.65
N VAL A 105 -7.02 3.00 5.50
CA VAL A 105 -6.13 2.11 4.74
C VAL A 105 -6.01 2.55 3.28
N LYS A 106 -7.10 3.01 2.65
CA LYS A 106 -7.06 3.48 1.25
C LYS A 106 -6.18 4.73 1.11
N GLY A 107 -6.31 5.69 2.03
CA GLY A 107 -5.46 6.88 2.05
C GLY A 107 -3.99 6.57 2.29
N VAL A 108 -3.69 5.73 3.28
CA VAL A 108 -2.31 5.30 3.59
C VAL A 108 -1.68 4.57 2.40
N THR A 109 -2.40 3.64 1.78
CA THR A 109 -1.93 2.93 0.58
C THR A 109 -1.69 3.90 -0.57
N ALA A 110 -2.61 4.83 -0.84
CA ALA A 110 -2.44 5.82 -1.91
C ALA A 110 -1.17 6.66 -1.71
N HIS A 111 -0.94 7.16 -0.50
CA HIS A 111 0.26 7.94 -0.16
C HIS A 111 1.55 7.12 -0.34
N ARG A 112 1.59 5.90 0.22
CA ARG A 112 2.73 4.98 0.13
C ARG A 112 3.08 4.59 -1.30
N MET A 113 2.08 4.28 -2.12
CA MET A 113 2.29 3.88 -3.52
C MET A 113 2.79 5.04 -4.38
N LEU A 114 2.31 6.27 -4.11
CA LEU A 114 2.82 7.47 -4.78
C LEU A 114 4.27 7.75 -4.41
N GLU A 115 4.62 7.63 -3.12
CA GLU A 115 5.99 7.79 -2.65
C GLU A 115 6.92 6.75 -3.30
N SER A 116 6.55 5.47 -3.28
CA SER A 116 7.31 4.39 -3.91
C SER A 116 7.53 4.65 -5.41
N SER A 117 6.46 5.00 -6.13
CA SER A 117 6.53 5.23 -7.58
C SER A 117 7.40 6.44 -7.97
N ARG A 118 7.53 7.44 -7.09
CA ARG A 118 8.38 8.62 -7.33
C ARG A 118 9.84 8.37 -6.99
N LYS A 119 10.12 7.59 -5.94
CA LYS A 119 11.47 7.37 -5.44
C LYS A 119 12.19 6.20 -6.10
N SER A 120 11.46 5.22 -6.62
CA SER A 120 12.00 3.97 -7.14
C SER A 120 12.03 3.96 -8.67
N PRO A 121 13.20 3.98 -9.32
CA PRO A 121 13.32 3.63 -10.73
C PRO A 121 12.92 2.17 -10.93
N ARG A 122 11.63 1.94 -11.23
CA ARG A 122 11.05 0.59 -11.25
C ARG A 122 11.36 -0.11 -12.57
N ALA A 123 11.95 -1.30 -12.47
CA ALA A 123 12.05 -2.25 -13.56
C ALA A 123 11.28 -3.52 -13.21
N ALA A 124 10.96 -4.31 -14.24
CA ALA A 124 10.31 -5.59 -14.05
C ALA A 124 10.81 -6.61 -15.06
N VAL A 125 11.00 -7.84 -14.59
CA VAL A 125 11.32 -9.00 -15.42
C VAL A 125 10.37 -10.12 -15.04
N GLY A 126 10.02 -10.97 -16.01
CA GLY A 126 9.09 -12.07 -15.79
C GLY A 126 9.51 -13.33 -16.54
N LEU A 127 9.01 -14.46 -16.07
CA LEU A 127 9.19 -15.76 -16.72
C LEU A 127 7.99 -16.67 -16.49
N ASP A 128 7.92 -17.73 -17.28
CA ASP A 128 6.96 -18.82 -17.13
C ASP A 128 7.57 -19.96 -16.31
N ILE A 129 6.79 -20.55 -15.41
CA ILE A 129 7.14 -21.67 -14.53
C ILE A 129 6.17 -22.83 -14.78
N LEU A 130 6.71 -24.03 -15.02
CA LEU A 130 5.94 -25.26 -15.07
C LEU A 130 5.57 -25.71 -13.66
N MET A 131 4.27 -25.80 -13.38
CA MET A 131 3.74 -26.11 -12.05
C MET A 131 3.25 -27.54 -11.90
N ASP A 132 3.46 -28.41 -12.90
CA ASP A 132 2.94 -29.79 -12.90
C ASP A 132 3.42 -30.57 -11.65
N GLU A 133 4.71 -30.51 -11.33
CA GLU A 133 5.28 -31.19 -10.16
C GLU A 133 4.86 -30.54 -8.84
N ALA A 134 4.82 -29.20 -8.76
CA ALA A 134 4.29 -28.50 -7.59
C ALA A 134 2.82 -28.88 -7.30
N ILE A 135 2.00 -29.02 -8.34
CA ILE A 135 0.60 -29.49 -8.22
C ILE A 135 0.55 -30.94 -7.74
N SER A 136 1.40 -31.81 -8.29
CA SER A 136 1.52 -33.22 -7.90
C SER A 136 1.91 -33.37 -6.42
N ILE A 137 2.92 -32.62 -5.97
CA ILE A 137 3.37 -32.58 -4.58
C ILE A 137 2.25 -32.09 -3.66
N ARG A 138 1.60 -30.97 -3.99
CA ARG A 138 0.47 -30.46 -3.20
C ARG A 138 -0.61 -31.52 -3.03
N LYS A 139 -0.92 -32.28 -4.09
CA LYS A 139 -1.89 -33.37 -4.04
C LYS A 139 -1.44 -34.50 -3.10
N ARG A 140 -0.19 -34.97 -3.23
CA ARG A 140 0.37 -36.02 -2.36
C ARG A 140 0.41 -35.61 -0.89
N MET A 141 0.76 -34.36 -0.60
CA MET A 141 0.70 -33.82 0.77
C MET A 141 -0.72 -33.76 1.30
N ALA A 142 -1.69 -33.35 0.48
CA ALA A 142 -3.10 -33.34 0.85
C ALA A 142 -3.62 -34.77 1.16
N ASP A 143 -3.25 -35.76 0.34
CA ASP A 143 -3.59 -37.17 0.56
C ASP A 143 -2.98 -37.72 1.87
N ALA A 144 -1.82 -37.18 2.27
CA ALA A 144 -1.17 -37.45 3.56
C ALA A 144 -1.71 -36.60 4.73
N GLY A 145 -2.79 -35.84 4.54
CA GLY A 145 -3.42 -35.02 5.57
C GLY A 145 -2.76 -33.66 5.82
N LYS A 146 -1.71 -33.30 5.07
CA LYS A 146 -1.01 -32.01 5.16
C LYS A 146 -1.64 -31.01 4.18
N LYS A 147 -2.53 -30.14 4.67
CA LYS A 147 -3.23 -29.15 3.83
C LYS A 147 -2.33 -27.94 3.53
N ILE A 148 -1.87 -27.84 2.28
CA ILE A 148 -1.13 -26.67 1.77
C ILE A 148 -1.76 -26.17 0.44
N SER A 149 -1.56 -24.89 0.14
CA SER A 149 -1.93 -24.27 -1.14
C SER A 149 -0.72 -24.11 -2.07
N LEU A 150 -0.96 -23.80 -3.34
CA LEU A 150 0.13 -23.47 -4.28
C LEU A 150 0.81 -22.15 -3.89
N THR A 151 0.10 -21.20 -3.27
CA THR A 151 0.69 -19.99 -2.69
C THR A 151 1.70 -20.31 -1.58
N ASP A 152 1.46 -21.36 -0.78
CA ASP A 152 2.38 -21.79 0.27
C ASP A 152 3.69 -22.31 -0.32
N LEU A 153 3.62 -23.06 -1.43
CA LEU A 153 4.80 -23.49 -2.18
C LEU A 153 5.54 -22.31 -2.81
N VAL A 154 4.83 -21.31 -3.33
CA VAL A 154 5.46 -20.09 -3.87
C VAL A 154 6.19 -19.33 -2.76
N ILE A 155 5.56 -19.11 -1.60
CA ILE A 155 6.21 -18.43 -0.47
C ILE A 155 7.43 -19.22 0.02
N TRP A 156 7.30 -20.55 0.12
CA TRP A 156 8.41 -21.44 0.48
C TRP A 156 9.59 -21.34 -0.50
N ALA A 157 9.32 -21.33 -1.80
CA ALA A 157 10.35 -21.24 -2.83
C ALA A 157 10.98 -19.84 -2.88
N VAL A 158 10.16 -18.79 -2.73
CA VAL A 158 10.60 -17.39 -2.64
C VAL A 158 11.56 -17.23 -1.47
N SER A 159 11.19 -17.67 -0.26
CA SER A 159 12.03 -17.46 0.93
C SER A 159 13.42 -18.11 0.80
N ARG A 160 13.50 -19.27 0.14
CA ARG A 160 14.78 -19.97 -0.14
C ARG A 160 15.56 -19.36 -1.30
N SER A 161 14.86 -18.80 -2.29
CA SER A 161 15.50 -18.07 -3.40
C SER A 161 16.07 -16.75 -2.91
N LEU A 162 15.40 -16.06 -1.98
CA LEU A 162 15.93 -14.87 -1.31
C LEU A 162 17.19 -15.18 -0.50
N GLU A 163 17.24 -16.35 0.16
CA GLU A 163 18.42 -16.78 0.91
C GLU A 163 19.66 -16.96 0.01
N ALA A 164 19.46 -17.53 -1.18
CA ALA A 164 20.50 -17.68 -2.20
C ALA A 164 20.85 -16.37 -2.93
N ASN A 165 19.90 -15.43 -2.99
CA ASN A 165 20.01 -14.17 -3.74
C ASN A 165 19.75 -12.96 -2.83
N ARG A 166 20.59 -12.80 -1.80
CA ARG A 166 20.35 -11.88 -0.68
C ARG A 166 20.10 -10.42 -1.09
N VAL A 167 20.72 -9.94 -2.16
CA VAL A 167 20.50 -8.56 -2.65
C VAL A 167 19.04 -8.27 -3.02
N VAL A 168 18.25 -9.27 -3.39
CA VAL A 168 16.82 -9.10 -3.66
C VAL A 168 16.02 -8.84 -2.37
N ASN A 169 16.54 -9.31 -1.23
CA ASN A 169 16.00 -9.07 0.10
C ASN A 169 16.68 -7.84 0.74
N SER A 170 16.45 -6.66 0.15
CA SER A 170 17.13 -5.42 0.53
C SER A 170 16.20 -4.21 0.50
N VAL A 171 16.74 -3.03 0.81
CA VAL A 171 16.12 -1.72 0.57
C VAL A 171 17.18 -0.74 0.04
N ALA A 172 16.80 0.08 -0.93
CA ALA A 172 17.62 1.18 -1.43
C ALA A 172 17.43 2.43 -0.56
N LEU A 173 18.51 2.91 0.04
CA LEU A 173 18.60 4.22 0.69
C LEU A 173 19.33 5.22 -0.24
N ASP A 174 19.52 6.45 0.21
CA ASP A 174 20.10 7.51 -0.61
C ASP A 174 21.58 7.27 -0.94
N ASP A 175 22.33 6.63 -0.05
CA ASP A 175 23.79 6.43 -0.15
C ASP A 175 24.21 4.94 -0.17
N CYS A 176 23.30 4.01 0.10
CA CYS A 176 23.61 2.60 0.19
C CYS A 176 22.41 1.69 -0.07
N VAL A 177 22.70 0.40 -0.28
CA VAL A 177 21.71 -0.68 -0.30
C VAL A 177 21.87 -1.48 1.00
N GLN A 178 20.81 -1.55 1.80
CA GLN A 178 20.80 -2.35 3.02
C GLN A 178 20.21 -3.72 2.71
N VAL A 179 21.03 -4.76 2.84
CA VAL A 179 20.62 -6.16 2.65
C VAL A 179 20.21 -6.74 4.00
N PHE A 180 19.02 -7.34 4.07
CA PHE A 180 18.47 -7.86 5.31
C PHE A 180 18.92 -9.31 5.58
N GLU A 181 19.28 -9.58 6.84
CA GLU A 181 19.56 -10.93 7.31
C GLU A 181 18.27 -11.75 7.45
N GLN A 182 17.23 -11.14 8.03
CA GLN A 182 15.93 -11.77 8.19
C GLN A 182 15.21 -11.85 6.84
N ILE A 183 14.52 -12.97 6.59
CA ILE A 183 13.68 -13.17 5.41
C ILE A 183 12.23 -13.24 5.86
N ASN A 184 11.58 -12.09 5.88
CA ASN A 184 10.20 -11.93 6.31
C ASN A 184 9.32 -11.71 5.08
N VAL A 185 8.53 -12.72 4.71
CA VAL A 185 7.76 -12.68 3.47
C VAL A 185 6.34 -12.18 3.75
N GLY A 186 6.06 -10.97 3.27
CA GLY A 186 4.72 -10.42 3.18
C GLY A 186 3.89 -11.11 2.10
N PHE A 187 2.58 -11.23 2.30
CA PHE A 187 1.67 -11.69 1.26
C PHE A 187 0.42 -10.83 1.19
N ALA A 188 0.04 -10.43 -0.02
CA ALA A 188 -1.08 -9.52 -0.23
C ALA A 188 -2.43 -10.21 0.03
N VAL A 189 -3.28 -9.58 0.84
CA VAL A 189 -4.64 -10.03 1.16
C VAL A 189 -5.63 -8.90 0.89
N ASP A 190 -6.66 -9.19 0.09
CA ASP A 190 -7.80 -8.30 -0.08
C ASP A 190 -8.73 -8.40 1.14
N THR A 191 -9.04 -7.25 1.74
CA THR A 191 -9.90 -7.14 2.92
C THR A 191 -11.01 -6.12 2.67
N PRO A 192 -12.10 -6.13 3.46
CA PRO A 192 -13.18 -5.14 3.32
C PRO A 192 -12.75 -3.67 3.45
N LYS A 193 -11.60 -3.38 4.09
CA LYS A 193 -11.06 -2.01 4.22
C LYS A 193 -9.94 -1.72 3.21
N GLY A 194 -9.68 -2.64 2.29
CA GLY A 194 -8.64 -2.54 1.26
C GLY A 194 -7.50 -3.52 1.47
N LEU A 195 -6.46 -3.36 0.66
CA LEU A 195 -5.30 -4.25 0.63
C LEU A 195 -4.51 -4.20 1.94
N MET A 196 -4.22 -5.36 2.51
CA MET A 196 -3.30 -5.54 3.64
C MET A 196 -2.20 -6.54 3.29
N VAL A 197 -1.05 -6.43 3.95
CA VAL A 197 0.11 -7.30 3.72
C VAL A 197 0.56 -7.88 5.06
N PRO A 198 -0.07 -8.97 5.54
CA PRO A 198 0.48 -9.74 6.64
C PRO A 198 1.83 -10.36 6.31
N VAL A 199 2.66 -10.57 7.33
CA VAL A 199 4.06 -10.98 7.20
C VAL A 199 4.30 -12.32 7.88
N ILE A 200 4.95 -13.25 7.16
CA ILE A 200 5.46 -14.50 7.72
C ILE A 200 6.92 -14.25 8.10
N PRO A 201 7.25 -14.13 9.40
CA PRO A 201 8.61 -13.86 9.83
C PRO A 201 9.50 -15.07 9.57
N GLU A 202 10.77 -14.87 9.22
CA GLU A 202 11.78 -15.93 9.07
C GLU A 202 11.26 -17.12 8.24
N ALA A 203 10.67 -16.83 7.09
CA ALA A 203 9.98 -17.80 6.24
C ALA A 203 10.93 -18.88 5.70
N ASN A 204 12.21 -18.54 5.51
CA ASN A 204 13.26 -19.48 5.10
C ASN A 204 13.53 -20.57 6.16
N LYS A 205 13.28 -20.28 7.44
CA LYS A 205 13.50 -21.22 8.55
C LYS A 205 12.31 -22.15 8.81
N LYS A 206 11.22 -22.03 8.04
CA LYS A 206 9.96 -22.77 8.26
C LYS A 206 9.75 -23.82 7.19
N GLU A 207 9.18 -24.95 7.61
CA GLU A 207 8.66 -25.96 6.69
C GLU A 207 7.39 -25.44 6.01
N VAL A 208 7.05 -25.99 4.83
CA VAL A 208 5.90 -25.49 4.03
C VAL A 208 4.56 -25.60 4.79
N THR A 209 4.42 -26.59 5.67
CA THR A 209 3.22 -26.77 6.49
C THR A 209 3.08 -25.70 7.57
N GLU A 210 4.19 -25.22 8.11
CA GLU A 210 4.20 -24.12 9.08
C GLU A 210 3.87 -22.79 8.38
N ILE A 211 4.42 -22.57 7.18
CA ILE A 211 4.07 -21.45 6.30
C ILE A 211 2.56 -21.47 6.01
N ALA A 212 2.00 -22.63 5.66
CA ALA A 212 0.58 -22.76 5.36
C ALA A 212 -0.32 -22.46 6.56
N ALA A 213 0.04 -22.96 7.76
CA ALA A 213 -0.70 -22.68 8.99
C ALA A 213 -0.68 -21.19 9.33
N LEU A 214 0.51 -20.56 9.29
CA LEU A 214 0.67 -19.12 9.56
C LEU A 214 -0.05 -18.26 8.53
N ARG A 215 0.07 -18.58 7.23
CA ARG A 215 -0.63 -17.83 6.17
C ARG A 215 -2.14 -17.87 6.38
N ALA A 216 -2.71 -19.03 6.69
CA ALA A 216 -4.14 -19.18 6.90
C ALA A 216 -4.63 -18.39 8.12
N ASP A 217 -3.91 -18.47 9.24
CA ASP A 217 -4.19 -17.74 10.47
C ASP A 217 -4.08 -16.21 10.27
N LEU A 218 -2.99 -15.74 9.68
CA LEU A 218 -2.79 -14.33 9.36
C LEU A 218 -3.84 -13.79 8.38
N THR A 219 -4.22 -14.57 7.36
CA THR A 219 -5.31 -14.21 6.42
C THR A 219 -6.60 -13.94 7.18
N LYS A 220 -6.96 -14.83 8.11
CA LYS A 220 -8.15 -14.68 8.93
C LYS A 220 -8.06 -13.41 9.79
N ARG A 221 -6.94 -13.19 10.49
CA ARG A 221 -6.74 -12.00 11.34
C ARG A 221 -6.87 -10.69 10.58
N VAL A 222 -6.31 -10.59 9.37
CA VAL A 222 -6.41 -9.34 8.59
C VAL A 222 -7.80 -9.14 8.00
N GLN A 223 -8.49 -10.20 7.56
CA GLN A 223 -9.86 -10.12 7.07
C GLN A 223 -10.87 -9.74 8.17
N GLU A 224 -10.66 -10.23 9.40
CA GLU A 224 -11.47 -9.93 10.58
C GLU A 224 -11.05 -8.64 11.30
N PHE A 225 -9.98 -7.98 10.85
CA PHE A 225 -9.38 -6.81 11.51
C PHE A 225 -8.97 -7.06 12.98
N SER A 226 -8.57 -8.29 13.30
CA SER A 226 -8.08 -8.73 14.62
C SER A 226 -6.55 -8.93 14.65
N HIS A 227 -5.85 -8.45 13.63
CA HIS A 227 -4.39 -8.49 13.53
C HIS A 227 -3.72 -7.53 14.51
N SER A 228 -2.51 -7.90 14.92
CA SER A 228 -1.58 -7.02 15.65
C SER A 228 -0.76 -6.16 14.69
N GLU A 229 -0.11 -5.12 15.19
CA GLU A 229 0.83 -4.31 14.39
C GLU A 229 1.99 -5.15 13.85
N THR A 230 2.49 -6.10 14.65
CA THR A 230 3.57 -7.01 14.26
C THR A 230 3.15 -8.00 13.16
N ASP A 231 1.86 -8.26 12.99
CA ASP A 231 1.37 -9.13 11.92
C ASP A 231 1.53 -8.48 10.53
N ILE A 232 1.56 -7.14 10.45
CA ILE A 232 1.50 -6.37 9.19
C ILE A 232 2.70 -5.42 8.99
N THR A 233 3.77 -5.61 9.76
CA THR A 233 4.99 -4.81 9.71
C THR A 233 6.23 -5.72 9.63
N GLY A 234 7.38 -5.15 9.25
CA GLY A 234 8.66 -5.88 9.21
C GLY A 234 8.84 -6.84 8.03
N GLY A 235 8.00 -6.75 7.01
CA GLY A 235 8.20 -7.45 5.73
C GLY A 235 9.46 -6.96 5.02
N THR A 236 10.22 -7.89 4.45
CA THR A 236 11.44 -7.61 3.67
C THR A 236 11.24 -7.91 2.18
N PHE A 237 10.18 -8.62 1.84
CA PHE A 237 9.77 -8.96 0.48
C PHE A 237 8.29 -9.31 0.46
N THR A 238 7.59 -8.95 -0.62
CA THR A 238 6.16 -9.24 -0.75
C THR A 238 5.84 -10.20 -1.92
N VAL A 239 4.90 -11.12 -1.71
CA VAL A 239 4.25 -11.91 -2.76
C VAL A 239 2.81 -11.42 -2.95
N SER A 240 2.47 -11.02 -4.17
CA SER A 240 1.11 -10.62 -4.56
C SER A 240 0.54 -11.60 -5.57
N ASN A 241 -0.56 -12.28 -5.23
CA ASN A 241 -1.16 -13.31 -6.07
C ASN A 241 -2.58 -12.92 -6.48
N LEU A 242 -2.77 -12.69 -7.79
CA LEU A 242 -4.10 -12.47 -8.39
C LEU A 242 -4.51 -13.60 -9.33
N GLY A 243 -3.73 -14.68 -9.39
CA GLY A 243 -4.03 -15.84 -10.22
C GLY A 243 -5.33 -16.55 -9.83
N THR A 244 -5.74 -16.46 -8.56
CA THR A 244 -7.03 -16.96 -8.07
C THR A 244 -8.22 -16.18 -8.63
N LEU A 245 -8.00 -14.94 -9.08
CA LEU A 245 -9.01 -14.09 -9.73
C LEU A 245 -8.97 -14.19 -11.26
N GLY A 246 -8.17 -15.10 -11.81
CA GLY A 246 -8.08 -15.31 -13.24
C GLY A 246 -7.09 -14.40 -13.98
N ILE A 247 -6.29 -13.61 -13.26
CA ILE A 247 -5.31 -12.69 -13.86
C ILE A 247 -4.05 -13.46 -14.25
N ASP A 248 -3.70 -13.46 -15.53
CA ASP A 248 -2.49 -14.15 -16.03
C ASP A 248 -1.20 -13.37 -15.74
N ARG A 249 -1.25 -12.03 -15.74
CA ARG A 249 -0.08 -11.16 -15.55
C ARG A 249 -0.33 -10.06 -14.53
N LEU A 250 0.58 -9.92 -13.57
CA LEU A 250 0.55 -8.89 -12.54
C LEU A 250 1.94 -8.27 -12.37
N ILE A 251 2.08 -6.97 -12.60
CA ILE A 251 3.32 -6.23 -12.33
C ILE A 251 3.07 -5.27 -11.15
N PRO A 252 3.35 -5.69 -9.90
CA PRO A 252 2.98 -4.94 -8.71
C PRO A 252 3.93 -3.76 -8.44
N ILE A 253 3.45 -2.76 -7.70
CA ILE A 253 4.28 -1.64 -7.21
C ILE A 253 5.04 -2.10 -5.98
N VAL A 254 6.34 -1.80 -5.92
CA VAL A 254 7.20 -2.17 -4.79
C VAL A 254 6.69 -1.48 -3.52
N ASN A 255 6.56 -2.22 -2.43
CA ASN A 255 6.14 -1.65 -1.16
C ASN A 255 7.28 -0.79 -0.59
N PRO A 256 6.97 0.38 0.01
CA PRO A 256 7.99 1.14 0.74
C PRO A 256 8.68 0.28 1.79
N GLY A 257 10.01 0.36 1.86
CA GLY A 257 10.84 -0.45 2.75
C GLY A 257 11.33 -1.77 2.15
N GLU A 258 10.89 -2.12 0.94
CA GLU A 258 11.36 -3.30 0.20
C GLU A 258 12.03 -2.88 -1.11
N ALA A 259 12.95 -3.69 -1.63
CA ALA A 259 13.56 -3.49 -2.94
C ALA A 259 12.81 -4.22 -4.06
N ALA A 260 11.99 -5.23 -3.74
CA ALA A 260 11.31 -6.03 -4.75
C ALA A 260 10.01 -6.67 -4.25
N ILE A 261 9.12 -6.98 -5.19
CA ILE A 261 7.84 -7.64 -4.98
C ILE A 261 7.54 -8.59 -6.14
N LEU A 262 7.05 -9.78 -5.82
CA LEU A 262 6.68 -10.80 -6.83
C LEU A 262 5.18 -10.74 -7.13
N GLY A 263 4.82 -10.49 -8.39
CA GLY A 263 3.49 -10.70 -8.92
C GLY A 263 3.32 -12.14 -9.42
N VAL A 264 2.27 -12.81 -8.96
CA VAL A 264 1.94 -14.20 -9.30
C VAL A 264 0.64 -14.22 -10.09
N GLY A 265 0.73 -14.73 -11.33
CA GLY A 265 -0.39 -14.93 -12.22
C GLY A 265 -1.13 -16.25 -12.02
N ARG A 266 -2.17 -16.44 -12.82
CA ARG A 266 -2.97 -17.67 -12.85
C ARG A 266 -2.11 -18.85 -13.30
N ILE A 267 -2.35 -19.99 -12.65
CA ILE A 267 -1.86 -21.29 -13.09
C ILE A 267 -2.90 -21.88 -14.03
N GLY A 268 -2.51 -22.21 -15.25
CA GLY A 268 -3.45 -22.75 -16.24
C GLY A 268 -2.77 -23.55 -17.35
N PRO A 269 -3.56 -24.33 -18.12
CA PRO A 269 -3.03 -25.11 -19.23
C PRO A 269 -2.49 -24.17 -20.32
N ARG A 270 -1.23 -24.38 -20.72
CA ARG A 270 -0.60 -23.73 -21.88
C ARG A 270 0.10 -24.78 -22.75
N ALA A 271 0.22 -24.49 -24.05
CA ALA A 271 1.05 -25.28 -24.95
C ALA A 271 2.52 -25.08 -24.59
N ILE A 272 3.26 -26.18 -24.44
CA ILE A 272 4.68 -26.18 -24.07
C ILE A 272 5.46 -27.13 -24.97
N VAL A 273 6.76 -26.89 -25.13
CA VAL A 273 7.66 -27.80 -25.86
C VAL A 273 8.45 -28.62 -24.86
N ARG A 274 8.31 -29.96 -24.90
CA ARG A 274 9.09 -30.91 -24.09
C ARG A 274 9.71 -31.96 -25.01
N GLY A 275 11.04 -32.12 -24.97
CA GLY A 275 11.75 -33.11 -25.78
C GLY A 275 11.53 -32.96 -27.30
N GLY A 276 11.28 -31.74 -27.78
CA GLY A 276 11.00 -31.46 -29.19
C GLY A 276 9.54 -31.69 -29.62
N ALA A 277 8.65 -32.12 -28.72
CA ALA A 277 7.22 -32.28 -28.98
C ALA A 277 6.38 -31.21 -28.28
N VAL A 278 5.26 -30.81 -28.91
CA VAL A 278 4.27 -29.91 -28.28
C VAL A 278 3.35 -30.72 -27.38
N GLY A 279 3.25 -30.32 -26.12
CA GLY A 279 2.33 -30.88 -25.12
C GLY A 279 1.57 -29.79 -24.37
N ILE A 280 0.75 -30.19 -23.41
CA ILE A 280 0.06 -29.28 -22.49
C ILE A 280 0.73 -29.39 -21.12
N GLY A 281 1.03 -28.25 -20.50
CA GLY A 281 1.51 -28.17 -19.12
C GLY A 281 0.74 -27.14 -18.32
N GLN A 282 0.75 -27.28 -17.00
CA GLN A 282 0.25 -26.24 -16.10
C GLN A 282 1.32 -25.17 -15.94
N VAL A 283 1.08 -23.98 -16.47
CA VAL A 283 2.04 -22.88 -16.48
C VAL A 283 1.56 -21.74 -15.59
N MET A 284 2.49 -21.20 -14.80
CA MET A 284 2.34 -19.97 -14.03
C MET A 284 3.27 -18.91 -14.59
N GLU A 285 2.75 -17.72 -14.84
CA GLU A 285 3.56 -16.56 -15.18
C GLU A 285 3.84 -15.73 -13.92
N VAL A 286 5.11 -15.37 -13.70
CA VAL A 286 5.51 -14.52 -12.57
C VAL A 286 6.28 -13.30 -13.06
N TRP A 287 6.13 -12.19 -12.33
CA TRP A 287 6.81 -10.93 -12.62
C TRP A 287 7.42 -10.37 -11.34
N LEU A 288 8.73 -10.20 -11.33
CA LEU A 288 9.44 -9.50 -10.27
C LEU A 288 9.52 -8.02 -10.64
N ALA A 289 8.85 -7.16 -9.88
CA ALA A 289 9.10 -5.72 -9.95
C ALA A 289 10.11 -5.33 -8.87
N PHE A 290 11.07 -4.49 -9.22
CA PHE A 290 12.18 -4.14 -8.33
C PHE A 290 12.67 -2.70 -8.52
N ASP A 291 13.29 -2.17 -7.47
CA ASP A 291 14.02 -0.90 -7.48
C ASP A 291 15.39 -1.09 -8.15
N HIS A 292 15.58 -0.45 -9.30
CA HIS A 292 16.80 -0.61 -10.09
C HIS A 292 18.04 0.07 -9.43
N ARG A 293 17.86 0.82 -8.33
CA ARG A 293 18.99 1.30 -7.52
C ARG A 293 19.59 0.18 -6.68
N ALA A 294 18.77 -0.78 -6.22
CA ALA A 294 19.22 -1.90 -5.40
C ALA A 294 19.54 -3.16 -6.22
N ILE A 295 18.73 -3.45 -7.23
CA ILE A 295 18.78 -4.71 -7.95
C ILE A 295 19.00 -4.44 -9.44
N ASN A 296 19.96 -5.11 -10.06
CA ASN A 296 20.13 -5.09 -11.50
C ASN A 296 19.44 -6.26 -12.21
N GLY A 297 19.32 -6.19 -13.53
CA GLY A 297 18.64 -7.23 -14.33
C GLY A 297 19.23 -8.64 -14.19
N ALA A 298 20.55 -8.77 -13.97
CA ALA A 298 21.19 -10.08 -13.81
C ALA A 298 20.88 -10.69 -12.43
N GLU A 299 20.82 -9.88 -11.38
CA GLU A 299 20.41 -10.30 -10.04
C GLU A 299 18.94 -10.72 -9.99
N ALA A 300 18.07 -9.93 -10.62
CA ALA A 300 16.66 -10.27 -10.78
C ALA A 300 16.48 -11.58 -11.56
N ALA A 301 17.21 -11.77 -12.66
CA ALA A 301 17.16 -12.99 -13.46
C ALA A 301 17.67 -14.22 -12.70
N ARG A 302 18.76 -14.10 -11.91
CA ARG A 302 19.26 -15.19 -11.06
C ARG A 302 18.24 -15.60 -10.01
N PHE A 303 17.63 -14.64 -9.32
CA PHE A 303 16.57 -14.92 -8.35
C PHE A 303 15.37 -15.65 -9.00
N LEU A 304 14.91 -15.18 -10.16
CA LEU A 304 13.80 -15.83 -10.86
C LEU A 304 14.17 -17.23 -11.39
N ALA A 305 15.41 -17.43 -11.83
CA ALA A 305 15.89 -18.75 -12.24
C ALA A 305 15.90 -19.74 -11.06
N ASP A 306 16.39 -19.32 -9.90
CA ASP A 306 16.34 -20.12 -8.67
C ASP A 306 14.90 -20.44 -8.25
N LEU A 307 14.02 -19.44 -8.29
CA LEU A 307 12.60 -19.60 -7.99
C LEU A 307 11.94 -20.61 -8.93
N LYS A 308 12.23 -20.49 -10.24
CA LYS A 308 11.74 -21.42 -11.27
C LYS A 308 12.19 -22.83 -10.96
N ASN A 309 13.49 -23.06 -10.76
CA ASN A 309 14.03 -24.39 -10.50
C ASN A 309 13.37 -25.04 -9.27
N ARG A 310 13.16 -24.28 -8.18
CA ARG A 310 12.51 -24.77 -6.96
C ARG A 310 11.03 -25.09 -7.12
N LEU A 311 10.33 -24.48 -8.08
CA LEU A 311 8.91 -24.72 -8.31
C LEU A 311 8.66 -25.77 -9.39
N GLU A 312 9.56 -25.88 -10.37
CA GLU A 312 9.53 -26.93 -11.39
C GLU A 312 9.99 -28.28 -10.83
N ASP A 313 10.91 -28.29 -9.87
CA ASP A 313 11.28 -29.46 -9.08
C ASP A 313 11.40 -29.14 -7.58
N PRO A 314 10.28 -29.19 -6.83
CA PRO A 314 10.34 -28.85 -5.41
C PRO A 314 11.11 -29.85 -4.55
N LYS A 315 11.21 -31.12 -4.94
CA LYS A 315 11.98 -32.12 -4.18
C LYS A 315 13.48 -31.84 -4.28
N GLU A 316 14.00 -31.66 -5.50
CA GLU A 316 15.40 -31.26 -5.69
C GLU A 316 15.66 -29.87 -5.10
N GLY A 317 14.64 -29.00 -5.12
CA GLY A 317 14.65 -27.69 -4.45
C GLY A 317 14.71 -27.74 -2.91
N GLY A 318 14.69 -28.93 -2.30
CA GLY A 318 14.84 -29.16 -0.86
C GLY A 318 13.54 -29.23 -0.06
N LEU A 319 12.39 -29.43 -0.73
CA LEU A 319 11.11 -29.58 -0.05
C LEU A 319 11.03 -30.96 0.63
N LYS A 320 10.66 -30.96 1.92
CA LYS A 320 10.37 -32.19 2.67
C LYS A 320 8.87 -32.47 2.67
N GLU A 321 8.50 -33.72 2.40
CA GLU A 321 7.10 -34.15 2.24
C GLU A 321 6.43 -34.63 3.53
#